data_AF-A0A1V1NXJ5-F1
#
_entry.id   AF-A0A1V1NXJ5-F1
#
_cell.length_a   1.000
_cell.length_b   1.000
_cell.length_c   1.000
_cell.angle_alpha   90.00
_cell.angle_beta   90.00
_cell.angle_gamma   90.00
#
_symmetry.space_group_name_H-M   'P 1'
#
loop_
_entity.id
_entity.type
_entity.pdbx_description
1 polymer ?
#
loop_
_entity_poly.entity_id
_entity_poly.type
_entity_poly.pdbx_seq_one_letter_code
_entity_poly.pdbx_strand_id
1 'polypeptide(L)'
;MGIEEKLKNKYGGINMQSLPIKNALLNKIVICGNSKDCYVEIKTKSPDTKISFDMRDPQVIMNIQGKIESKTFSQGDSYLGIMYLPIEDLNIEVEIDFPGEDEEWLKSMEGFADGKPVSLGWTIYYVDIVLRSADTI
;
A
#
# COMPACT_ATOMS: atom_id res chain seq x y z
N MET A 1 -6.85 22.71 7.86
CA MET A 1 -7.53 21.41 8.02
C MET A 1 -6.60 20.33 7.52
N GLY A 2 -6.14 19.45 8.42
CA GLY A 2 -5.23 18.35 8.07
C GLY A 2 -5.91 17.29 7.19
N ILE A 3 -5.12 16.43 6.55
CA ILE A 3 -5.64 15.32 5.71
C ILE A 3 -6.50 14.36 6.55
N GLU A 4 -6.05 14.05 7.76
CA GLU A 4 -6.77 13.21 8.73
C GLU A 4 -8.17 13.76 9.05
N GLU A 5 -8.30 15.08 9.19
CA GLU A 5 -9.55 15.77 9.51
C GLU A 5 -10.52 15.78 8.30
N LYS A 6 -9.98 15.85 7.07
CA LYS A 6 -10.77 15.70 5.84
C LYS A 6 -11.32 14.28 5.68
N LEU A 7 -10.48 13.29 5.95
CA LEU A 7 -10.85 11.86 5.84
C LEU A 7 -11.87 11.48 6.91
N LYS A 8 -11.66 11.88 8.16
CA LYS A 8 -12.61 11.65 9.26
C LYS A 8 -13.98 12.25 8.98
N ASN A 9 -14.02 13.45 8.40
CA ASN A 9 -15.27 14.11 8.01
C ASN A 9 -15.94 13.47 6.79
N LYS A 10 -15.19 12.89 5.84
CA LYS A 10 -15.75 12.28 4.62
C LYS A 10 -16.24 10.84 4.85
N TYR A 11 -15.54 10.08 5.69
CA TYR A 11 -15.75 8.62 5.81
C TYR A 11 -16.12 8.13 7.22
N GLY A 12 -16.29 9.03 8.20
CA GLY A 12 -16.82 8.67 9.53
C GLY A 12 -15.78 8.17 10.55
N GLY A 13 -14.50 8.10 10.16
CA GLY A 13 -13.40 7.59 10.98
C GLY A 13 -12.34 6.95 10.08
N ILE A 14 -11.09 6.86 10.55
CA ILE A 14 -10.05 6.09 9.87
C ILE A 14 -9.67 4.95 10.81
N ASN A 15 -9.95 3.71 10.43
CA ASN A 15 -9.49 2.53 11.14
C ASN A 15 -8.17 2.07 10.50
N MET A 16 -7.06 2.64 10.98
CA MET A 16 -5.74 2.34 10.44
C MET A 16 -5.29 0.95 10.88
N GLN A 17 -4.96 0.11 9.91
CA GLN A 17 -4.45 -1.24 10.12
C GLN A 17 -3.10 -1.39 9.42
N SER A 18 -2.09 -1.86 10.16
CA SER A 18 -0.75 -2.08 9.62
C SER A 18 -0.67 -3.41 8.88
N LEU A 19 -0.21 -3.41 7.63
CA LEU A 19 0.04 -4.65 6.90
C LEU A 19 1.20 -5.44 7.53
N PRO A 20 1.16 -6.78 7.50
CA PRO A 20 2.17 -7.66 8.11
C PRO A 20 3.51 -7.72 7.33
N ILE A 21 3.96 -6.59 6.79
CA ILE A 21 5.22 -6.40 6.04
C ILE A 21 6.13 -5.34 6.68
N LYS A 22 5.87 -4.96 7.93
CA LYS A 22 6.70 -3.99 8.64
C LYS A 22 8.16 -4.46 8.66
N ASN A 23 9.06 -3.59 8.21
CA ASN A 23 10.50 -3.83 8.06
C ASN A 23 10.86 -4.92 7.03
N ALA A 24 9.93 -5.32 6.16
CA ALA A 24 10.29 -6.17 5.03
C ALA A 24 11.13 -5.37 4.03
N LEU A 25 12.01 -6.05 3.28
CA LEU A 25 12.76 -5.40 2.21
C LEU A 25 11.86 -5.21 0.99
N LEU A 26 11.76 -3.98 0.49
CA LEU A 26 10.98 -3.64 -0.70
C LEU A 26 11.59 -4.28 -1.96
N ASN A 27 10.73 -4.86 -2.80
CA ASN A 27 11.07 -5.25 -4.17
C ASN A 27 10.52 -4.23 -5.18
N LYS A 28 9.21 -3.93 -5.10
CA LYS A 28 8.56 -2.89 -5.91
C LYS A 28 7.21 -2.48 -5.35
N ILE A 29 6.78 -1.27 -5.66
CA ILE A 29 5.39 -0.83 -5.53
C ILE A 29 4.87 -0.47 -6.91
N VAL A 30 3.63 -0.84 -7.19
CA VAL A 30 2.89 -0.40 -8.37
C VAL A 30 1.60 0.24 -7.91
N ILE A 31 1.32 1.46 -8.36
CA ILE A 31 0.04 2.13 -8.18
C ILE A 31 -0.48 2.42 -9.58
N CYS A 32 -1.65 1.89 -9.92
CA CYS A 32 -2.21 2.05 -11.26
C CYS A 32 -3.70 2.26 -11.20
N GLY A 33 -4.20 3.26 -11.91
CA GLY A 33 -5.62 3.54 -11.94
C GLY A 33 -5.95 4.81 -12.69
N ASN A 34 -7.15 5.30 -12.42
CA ASN A 34 -7.59 6.63 -12.81
C ASN A 34 -7.83 7.49 -11.55
N SER A 35 -8.37 8.68 -11.71
CA SER A 35 -8.66 9.60 -10.58
C SER A 35 -9.75 9.12 -9.61
N LYS A 36 -10.37 7.96 -9.87
CA LYS A 36 -11.50 7.42 -9.11
C LYS A 36 -11.20 6.04 -8.53
N ASP A 37 -10.70 5.13 -9.34
CA ASP A 37 -10.44 3.74 -8.98
C ASP A 37 -8.95 3.45 -9.24
N CYS A 38 -8.24 2.94 -8.24
CA CYS A 38 -6.85 2.52 -8.42
C CYS A 38 -6.54 1.21 -7.73
N TYR A 39 -5.59 0.48 -8.28
CA TYR A 39 -5.01 -0.74 -7.76
C TYR A 39 -3.62 -0.45 -7.20
N VAL A 40 -3.35 -0.98 -6.01
CA VAL A 40 -2.01 -0.96 -5.40
C VAL A 40 -1.49 -2.39 -5.31
N GLU A 41 -0.27 -2.61 -5.80
CA GLU A 41 0.49 -3.84 -5.61
C GLU A 41 1.81 -3.50 -4.90
N ILE A 42 2.10 -4.25 -3.85
CA ILE A 42 3.34 -4.17 -3.08
C ILE A 42 4.01 -5.53 -3.13
N LYS A 43 5.27 -5.57 -3.53
CA LYS A 43 6.10 -6.77 -3.45
C LYS A 43 7.30 -6.53 -2.56
N THR A 44 7.60 -7.50 -1.71
CA THR A 44 8.76 -7.54 -0.83
C THR A 44 9.76 -8.60 -1.32
N LYS A 45 11.06 -8.40 -1.05
CA LYS A 45 12.14 -9.36 -1.36
C LYS A 45 12.36 -10.35 -0.21
N SER A 46 12.20 -9.88 1.02
CA SER A 46 12.42 -10.66 2.25
C SER A 46 11.47 -10.17 3.35
N PRO A 47 10.46 -10.98 3.75
CA PRO A 47 10.04 -12.21 3.06
C PRO A 47 9.60 -11.94 1.61
N ASP A 48 9.73 -12.92 0.71
CA ASP A 48 9.19 -12.80 -0.66
C ASP A 48 7.67 -12.92 -0.60
N THR A 49 6.97 -11.80 -0.78
CA THR A 49 5.52 -11.75 -0.66
C THR A 49 4.95 -10.65 -1.56
N LYS A 50 3.69 -10.84 -1.96
CA LYS A 50 2.90 -9.87 -2.72
C LYS A 50 1.62 -9.54 -1.97
N ILE A 51 1.35 -8.26 -1.78
CA ILE A 51 0.06 -7.73 -1.31
C ILE A 51 -0.53 -6.90 -2.43
N SER A 52 -1.84 -7.00 -2.62
CA SER A 52 -2.55 -6.04 -3.44
C SER A 52 -3.96 -5.75 -2.96
N PHE A 53 -4.46 -4.58 -3.32
CA PHE A 53 -5.81 -4.15 -2.98
C PHE A 53 -6.31 -3.08 -3.95
N ASP A 54 -7.63 -3.03 -4.10
CA ASP A 54 -8.31 -1.99 -4.86
C ASP A 54 -8.67 -0.83 -3.93
N MET A 55 -8.57 0.37 -4.47
CA MET A 55 -8.91 1.61 -3.81
C MET A 55 -9.94 2.40 -4.61
N ARG A 56 -10.74 3.20 -3.90
CA ARG A 56 -11.71 4.13 -4.48
C ARG A 56 -11.57 5.51 -3.87
N ASP A 57 -11.76 6.55 -4.68
CA ASP A 57 -11.43 7.93 -4.34
C ASP A 57 -10.07 8.04 -3.61
N PRO A 58 -9.00 7.45 -4.19
CA PRO A 58 -7.83 7.05 -3.44
C PRO A 58 -7.01 8.24 -2.93
N GLN A 59 -6.52 8.10 -1.70
CA GLN A 59 -5.45 8.91 -1.14
C GLN A 59 -4.27 8.02 -0.80
N VAL A 60 -3.19 8.14 -1.58
CA VAL A 60 -1.94 7.42 -1.34
C VAL A 60 -0.91 8.42 -0.85
N ILE A 61 -0.43 8.25 0.37
CA ILE A 61 0.71 8.97 0.90
C ILE A 61 1.92 8.05 0.84
N MET A 62 3.03 8.58 0.32
CA MET A 62 4.31 7.89 0.36
C MET A 62 5.37 8.79 0.96
N ASN A 63 5.97 8.34 2.05
CA ASN A 63 7.10 8.97 2.69
C ASN A 63 8.36 8.17 2.37
N ILE A 64 9.24 8.74 1.55
CA ILE A 64 10.42 8.05 1.04
C ILE A 64 11.68 8.65 1.67
N GLN A 65 12.33 7.86 2.53
CA GLN A 65 13.59 8.15 3.18
C GLN A 65 14.68 7.23 2.62
N GLY A 66 14.98 7.43 1.34
CA GLY A 66 15.95 6.63 0.60
C GLY A 66 15.85 6.88 -0.89
N LYS A 67 16.46 6.01 -1.69
CA LYS A 67 16.58 6.15 -3.14
C LYS A 67 15.70 5.17 -3.89
N ILE A 68 14.87 5.74 -4.76
CA ILE A 68 13.96 5.00 -5.63
C ILE A 68 14.10 5.48 -7.08
N GLU A 69 13.81 4.59 -8.02
CA GLU A 69 13.52 4.91 -9.40
C GLU A 69 11.99 4.85 -9.59
N SER A 70 11.41 5.92 -10.14
CA SER A 70 9.99 5.97 -10.50
C SER A 70 9.82 5.83 -12.01
N LYS A 71 8.97 4.90 -12.45
CA LYS A 71 8.62 4.69 -13.87
C LYS A 71 7.12 4.85 -14.06
N THR A 72 6.72 5.71 -14.99
CA THR A 72 5.31 5.83 -15.40
C THR A 72 5.02 4.96 -16.61
N PHE A 73 3.85 4.34 -16.64
CA PHE A 73 3.42 3.50 -17.75
C PHE A 73 1.90 3.63 -17.96
N SER A 74 1.44 3.39 -19.19
CA SER A 74 0.01 3.28 -19.47
C SER A 74 -0.44 1.84 -19.33
N GLN A 75 -1.63 1.60 -18.77
CA GLN A 75 -2.25 0.28 -18.72
C GLN A 75 -3.66 0.34 -19.27
N GLY A 76 -3.89 -0.32 -20.41
CA GLY A 76 -5.14 -0.17 -21.15
C GLY A 76 -5.37 1.27 -21.61
N ASP A 77 -6.64 1.62 -21.82
CA ASP A 77 -7.01 2.87 -22.49
C ASP A 77 -7.20 4.06 -21.53
N SER A 78 -7.27 3.82 -20.22
CA SER A 78 -7.69 4.85 -19.25
C SER A 78 -6.87 4.89 -17.97
N TYR A 79 -5.96 3.94 -17.74
CA TYR A 79 -5.17 3.93 -16.49
C TYR A 79 -3.76 4.41 -16.73
N LEU A 80 -3.31 5.26 -15.81
CA LEU A 80 -1.91 5.65 -15.67
C LEU A 80 -1.34 4.93 -14.45
N GLY A 81 -0.24 4.22 -14.67
CA GLY A 81 0.52 3.53 -13.65
C GLY A 81 1.79 4.28 -13.30
N ILE A 82 2.16 4.21 -12.03
CA ILE A 82 3.48 4.53 -11.53
C ILE A 82 4.05 3.32 -10.79
N MET A 83 5.29 2.99 -11.12
CA MET A 83 6.05 1.92 -10.49
C MET A 83 7.23 2.52 -9.75
N TYR A 84 7.41 2.12 -8.49
CA TYR A 84 8.55 2.50 -7.66
C TYR A 84 9.44 1.30 -7.47
N LEU A 85 10.70 1.45 -7.89
CA LEU A 85 11.74 0.44 -7.80
C LEU A 85 12.84 0.93 -6.85
N PRO A 86 13.16 0.21 -5.77
CA PRO A 86 14.25 0.56 -4.88
C PRO A 86 15.59 0.39 -5.63
N ILE A 87 16.43 1.43 -5.60
CA ILE A 87 17.81 1.36 -6.15
C ILE A 87 18.88 1.16 -5.05
N GLU A 88 18.43 1.13 -3.81
CA GLU A 88 19.15 0.68 -2.62
C GLU A 88 18.18 -0.18 -1.78
N ASP A 89 18.66 -0.88 -0.75
CA ASP A 89 17.76 -1.65 0.09
C ASP A 89 16.90 -0.73 0.98
N LEU A 90 15.58 -0.86 0.84
CA LEU A 90 14.59 -0.08 1.57
C LEU A 90 13.69 -1.00 2.38
N ASN A 91 13.54 -0.71 3.66
CA ASN A 91 12.53 -1.30 4.54
C ASN A 91 11.18 -0.60 4.33
N ILE A 92 10.10 -1.37 4.31
CA ILE A 92 8.73 -0.86 4.12
C ILE A 92 7.89 -0.98 5.39
N GLU A 93 7.03 0.01 5.60
CA GLU A 93 5.91 -0.01 6.55
C GLU A 93 4.67 0.52 5.80
N VAL A 94 3.54 -0.16 5.96
CA VAL A 94 2.29 0.22 5.26
C VAL A 94 1.14 0.14 6.21
N GLU A 95 0.33 1.19 6.23
CA GLU A 95 -0.94 1.23 6.93
C GLU A 95 -2.07 1.59 5.94
N ILE A 96 -3.22 0.95 6.11
CA ILE A 96 -4.40 1.20 5.28
C ILE A 96 -5.61 1.50 6.15
N ASP A 97 -6.57 2.24 5.61
CA ASP A 97 -7.87 2.41 6.25
C ASP A 97 -8.78 1.20 5.97
N PHE A 98 -8.72 0.21 6.85
CA PHE A 98 -9.52 -0.98 6.68
C PHE A 98 -10.91 -0.80 7.32
N PRO A 99 -12.01 -0.80 6.55
CA PRO A 99 -13.34 -0.50 7.08
C PRO A 99 -14.00 -1.67 7.82
N GLY A 100 -13.46 -2.89 7.72
CA GLY A 100 -14.01 -4.07 8.38
C GLY A 100 -13.61 -4.18 9.86
N GLU A 101 -14.29 -5.09 10.56
CA GLU A 101 -14.02 -5.42 11.97
C GLU A 101 -12.75 -6.28 12.12
N ASP A 102 -12.22 -6.39 13.34
CA ASP A 102 -10.97 -7.13 13.64
C ASP A 102 -10.97 -8.57 13.11
N GLU A 103 -12.10 -9.29 13.17
CA GLU A 103 -12.19 -10.66 12.65
C GLU A 103 -12.07 -10.73 11.11
N GLU A 104 -12.60 -9.71 10.41
CA GLU A 104 -12.55 -9.62 8.95
C GLU A 104 -11.15 -9.23 8.49
N TRP A 105 -10.47 -8.39 9.28
CA TRP A 105 -9.06 -8.10 9.12
C TRP A 105 -8.22 -9.37 9.23
N LEU A 106 -8.38 -10.12 10.32
CA LEU A 106 -7.64 -11.38 10.54
C LEU A 106 -7.84 -12.36 9.38
N LYS A 107 -9.09 -12.58 8.94
CA LYS A 107 -9.40 -13.42 7.77
C LYS A 107 -8.72 -12.93 6.48
N SER A 108 -8.68 -11.62 6.26
CA SER A 108 -8.01 -11.02 5.11
C SER A 108 -6.49 -11.23 5.16
N MET A 109 -5.92 -11.37 6.36
CA MET A 109 -4.49 -11.60 6.59
C MET A 109 -4.09 -13.08 6.67
N GLU A 110 -5.03 -14.03 6.77
CA GLU A 110 -4.71 -15.47 6.89
C GLU A 110 -3.81 -15.98 5.75
N GLY A 111 -4.00 -15.49 4.51
CA GLY A 111 -3.16 -15.85 3.37
C GLY A 111 -1.70 -15.37 3.48
N PHE A 112 -1.44 -14.39 4.35
CA PHE A 112 -0.13 -13.80 4.55
C PHE A 112 0.83 -14.73 5.29
N ALA A 113 0.34 -15.43 6.31
CA ALA A 113 1.14 -16.36 7.11
C ALA A 113 1.70 -17.53 6.28
N ASP A 114 1.02 -17.88 5.19
CA ASP A 114 1.41 -18.95 4.26
C ASP A 114 2.37 -18.49 3.15
N GLY A 115 2.79 -17.22 3.14
CA GLY A 115 3.61 -16.64 2.05
C GLY A 115 2.89 -16.57 0.71
N LYS A 116 1.55 -16.65 0.71
CA LYS A 116 0.74 -16.58 -0.51
C LYS A 116 0.45 -15.12 -0.85
N PRO A 117 0.25 -14.78 -2.14
CA PRO A 117 -0.22 -13.46 -2.52
C PRO A 117 -1.56 -13.15 -1.83
N VAL A 118 -1.66 -11.98 -1.20
CA VAL A 118 -2.89 -11.52 -0.54
C VAL A 118 -3.56 -10.45 -1.39
N SER A 119 -4.84 -10.66 -1.71
CA SER A 119 -5.70 -9.64 -2.29
C SER A 119 -6.77 -9.24 -1.29
N LEU A 120 -6.79 -7.98 -0.85
CA LEU A 120 -7.84 -7.52 0.06
C LEU A 120 -9.15 -7.36 -0.73
N GLY A 121 -10.20 -8.05 -0.31
CA GLY A 121 -11.53 -7.96 -0.91
C GLY A 121 -12.33 -6.71 -0.50
N TRP A 122 -11.65 -5.67 -0.01
CA TRP A 122 -12.24 -4.47 0.54
C TRP A 122 -11.83 -3.25 -0.25
N THR A 123 -12.74 -2.28 -0.36
CA THR A 123 -12.44 -0.98 -0.96
C THR A 123 -11.74 -0.10 0.06
N ILE A 124 -10.46 0.15 -0.19
CA ILE A 124 -9.60 1.03 0.63
C ILE A 124 -9.70 2.47 0.10
N TYR A 125 -9.65 3.48 0.96
CA TYR A 125 -9.69 4.89 0.53
C TYR A 125 -8.38 5.62 0.83
N TYR A 126 -7.62 5.14 1.80
CA TYR A 126 -6.38 5.72 2.29
C TYR A 126 -5.31 4.65 2.51
N VAL A 127 -4.11 4.94 2.04
CA VAL A 127 -2.90 4.17 2.35
C VAL A 127 -1.76 5.12 2.66
N ASP A 128 -1.03 4.81 3.73
CA ASP A 128 0.25 5.44 4.06
C ASP A 128 1.37 4.42 3.91
N ILE A 129 2.38 4.77 3.11
CA ILE A 129 3.54 3.93 2.82
C ILE A 129 4.78 4.69 3.28
N VAL A 130 5.54 4.08 4.19
CA VAL A 130 6.83 4.61 4.63
C VAL A 130 7.94 3.70 4.13
N LEU A 131 8.89 4.28 3.40
CA LEU A 131 10.10 3.62 2.94
C LEU A 131 11.31 4.22 3.66
N ARG A 132 12.15 3.39 4.27
CA ARG A 132 13.37 3.82 4.97
C ARG A 132 14.57 3.02 4.47
N SER A 133 15.70 3.68 4.26
CA SER A 133 16.96 2.99 3.96
C SER A 133 17.27 1.94 5.03
N ALA A 134 17.65 0.74 4.60
CA ALA A 134 17.92 -0.39 5.49
C ALA A 134 19.04 -0.10 6.50
N ASP A 135 19.96 0.81 6.15
CA ASP A 135 21.08 1.22 7.00
C ASP A 135 20.68 2.20 8.12
N THR A 136 19.41 2.63 8.15
CA THR A 136 18.91 3.68 9.08
C THR A 136 18.00 3.12 10.19
N ILE A 137 17.84 1.80 10.27
CA ILE A 137 17.00 1.11 11.28
C ILE A 137 17.85 0.43 12.35
#